data_AF-A0ABD2P6V1-F1
#
_entry.id   AF-A0ABD2P6V1-F1
#
_cell.length_a   1.000
_cell.length_b   1.000
_cell.length_c   1.000
_cell.angle_alpha   90.00
_cell.angle_beta   90.00
_cell.angle_gamma   90.00
#
_symmetry.space_group_name_H-M   'P 1'
#
loop_
_entity.id
_entity.type
_entity.pdbx_description
1 polymer ?
#
loop_
_entity_poly.entity_id
_entity_poly.type
_entity_poly.pdbx_seq_one_letter_code
_entity_poly.pdbx_strand_id
1 'polypeptide(L)'
;MEIPQGSVLSLTLFNVYSSLPDDLMLGETESVQIADDMALVLRDNDLYQMCNLKSRTLYRLDKWLKDRNLSISPIETEAKLFAKSRLPERRPYIMSDNKTIP
;
A
#
# COMPACT_ATOMS: atom_id res chain seq x y z
N MET A 1 -10.53 16.26 2.09
CA MET A 1 -11.66 16.41 3.03
C MET A 1 -11.05 16.71 4.38
N GLU A 2 -11.31 17.88 4.97
CA GLU A 2 -10.80 18.21 6.31
C GLU A 2 -11.88 17.83 7.33
N ILE A 3 -11.59 16.87 8.19
CA ILE A 3 -12.50 16.41 9.24
C ILE A 3 -11.97 16.92 10.59
N PRO A 4 -12.80 17.53 11.44
CA PRO A 4 -12.37 18.00 12.76
C PRO A 4 -11.72 16.88 13.59
N GLN A 5 -10.47 17.10 14.02
CA GLN A 5 -9.78 16.18 14.94
C GLN A 5 -10.50 16.20 16.30
N GLY A 6 -10.72 15.01 16.88
CA GLY A 6 -11.40 14.86 18.17
C GLY A 6 -12.92 14.63 18.11
N SER A 7 -13.53 14.62 16.91
CA SER A 7 -14.91 14.16 16.76
C SER A 7 -14.98 12.63 16.84
N VAL A 8 -15.96 12.09 17.59
CA VAL A 8 -16.21 10.63 17.67
C VAL A 8 -16.56 10.04 16.30
N LEU A 9 -17.07 10.86 15.38
CA LEU A 9 -17.47 10.45 14.04
C LEU A 9 -16.34 10.54 13.01
N SER A 10 -15.23 11.21 13.31
CA SER A 10 -14.19 11.48 12.31
C SER A 10 -13.56 10.19 11.77
N LEU A 11 -13.27 9.24 12.66
CA LEU A 11 -12.71 7.94 12.31
C LEU A 11 -13.63 7.15 11.40
N THR A 12 -14.92 7.06 11.75
CA THR A 12 -15.91 6.32 10.95
C THR A 12 -16.08 6.94 9.57
N LEU A 13 -16.19 8.27 9.49
CA LEU A 13 -16.31 8.96 8.21
C LEU A 13 -15.06 8.78 7.35
N PHE A 14 -13.87 8.84 7.96
CA PHE A 14 -12.63 8.60 7.23
C PHE A 14 -12.58 7.17 6.68
N ASN A 15 -12.89 6.15 7.48
CA ASN A 15 -12.90 4.75 7.05
C ASN A 15 -13.89 4.49 5.90
N VAL A 16 -15.05 5.15 5.90
CA VAL A 16 -16.03 5.06 4.80
C VAL A 16 -15.52 5.78 3.55
N TYR A 17 -14.88 6.93 3.71
CA TYR A 17 -14.33 7.69 2.58
C TYR A 17 -13.14 6.99 1.90
N SER A 18 -12.28 6.38 2.72
CA SER A 18 -11.05 5.72 2.29
C SER A 18 -11.21 4.22 2.06
N SER A 19 -12.43 3.67 2.18
CA SER A 19 -12.68 2.25 1.93
C SER A 19 -12.28 1.87 0.50
N LEU A 20 -11.32 0.95 0.39
CA LEU A 20 -10.81 0.50 -0.89
C LEU A 20 -11.86 -0.35 -1.62
N PRO A 21 -12.05 -0.16 -2.93
CA PRO A 21 -12.94 -1.02 -3.70
C PRO A 21 -12.27 -2.37 -3.95
N ASP A 22 -13.08 -3.43 -3.98
CA ASP A 22 -12.60 -4.82 -4.09
C ASP A 22 -11.76 -5.08 -5.36
N ASP A 23 -11.97 -4.30 -6.43
CA ASP A 23 -11.28 -4.43 -7.71
C ASP A 23 -9.94 -3.68 -7.80
N LEU A 24 -9.59 -2.92 -6.75
CA LEU A 24 -8.32 -2.18 -6.70
C LEU A 24 -7.12 -3.13 -6.57
N MET A 25 -7.30 -4.21 -5.80
CA MET A 25 -6.26 -5.19 -5.52
C MET A 25 -6.07 -6.15 -6.70
N LEU A 26 -4.81 -6.50 -6.96
CA LEU A 26 -4.41 -7.35 -8.08
C LEU A 26 -3.91 -8.70 -7.59
N GLY A 27 -4.32 -9.78 -8.25
CA GLY A 27 -3.80 -11.12 -7.97
C GLY A 27 -3.98 -11.53 -6.52
N GLU A 28 -2.98 -12.20 -5.95
CA GLU A 28 -2.95 -12.55 -4.52
C GLU A 28 -2.44 -11.37 -3.66
N THR A 29 -3.22 -10.29 -3.67
CA THR A 29 -2.98 -9.12 -2.81
C THR A 29 -4.13 -8.94 -1.82
N GLU A 30 -3.78 -8.87 -0.55
CA GLU A 30 -4.68 -8.54 0.55
C GLU A 30 -4.33 -7.15 1.08
N SER A 31 -5.33 -6.36 1.51
CA SER A 31 -5.12 -5.07 2.15
C SER A 31 -5.79 -5.04 3.51
N VAL A 32 -5.11 -4.49 4.50
CA VAL A 32 -5.66 -4.18 5.82
C VAL A 32 -5.50 -2.69 6.04
N GLN A 33 -6.57 -2.02 6.46
CA GLN A 33 -6.58 -0.58 6.67
C GLN A 33 -7.30 -0.25 7.97
N ILE A 34 -6.72 0.67 8.74
CA ILE A 34 -7.33 1.27 9.93
C ILE A 34 -7.01 2.75 9.89
N ALA A 35 -8.03 3.60 9.73
CA ALA A 35 -7.81 5.03 9.50
C ALA A 35 -6.85 5.25 8.30
N ASP A 36 -5.85 6.11 8.48
CA ASP A 36 -4.80 6.44 7.52
C ASP A 36 -3.69 5.39 7.41
N ASP A 37 -3.59 4.47 8.37
CA ASP A 37 -2.64 3.36 8.32
C ASP A 37 -3.14 2.23 7.40
N MET A 38 -2.29 1.81 6.48
CA MET A 38 -2.59 0.74 5.52
C MET A 38 -1.41 -0.22 5.37
N ALA A 39 -1.72 -1.52 5.36
CA ALA A 39 -0.80 -2.59 5.05
C ALA A 39 -1.27 -3.35 3.81
N LEU A 40 -0.35 -3.57 2.86
CA LEU A 40 -0.56 -4.42 1.70
C LEU A 40 0.26 -5.70 1.84
N VAL A 41 -0.39 -6.84 1.68
CA VAL A 41 0.25 -8.16 1.70
C VAL A 41 0.15 -8.75 0.31
N LEU A 42 1.29 -8.92 -0.35
CA LEU A 42 1.39 -9.54 -1.66
C LEU A 42 2.04 -10.92 -1.53
N ARG A 43 1.50 -11.91 -2.22
CA ARG A 43 2.05 -13.27 -2.24
C ARG A 43 2.35 -13.68 -3.68
N ASP A 44 3.55 -14.23 -3.88
CA ASP A 44 3.94 -14.88 -5.12
C ASP A 44 5.08 -15.88 -4.81
N ASN A 45 5.25 -16.89 -5.66
CA ASN A 45 6.37 -17.82 -5.58
C ASN A 45 7.62 -17.28 -6.30
N ASP A 46 7.46 -16.28 -7.17
CA ASP A 46 8.53 -15.62 -7.90
C ASP A 46 8.71 -14.17 -7.42
N LEU A 47 9.94 -13.85 -7.00
CA LEU A 47 10.31 -12.55 -6.46
C LEU A 47 10.17 -11.40 -7.49
N TYR A 48 10.46 -11.66 -8.77
CA TYR A 48 10.29 -10.68 -9.84
C TYR A 48 8.82 -10.43 -10.11
N GLN A 49 8.00 -11.49 -10.13
CA GLN A 49 6.55 -11.34 -10.29
C GLN A 49 5.93 -10.59 -9.12
N MET A 50 6.34 -10.91 -7.89
CA MET A 50 5.95 -10.16 -6.69
C MET A 50 6.31 -8.68 -6.79
N CYS A 51 7.52 -8.35 -7.28
CA CYS A 51 7.94 -6.96 -7.47
C CYS A 51 7.11 -6.24 -8.53
N ASN A 52 6.80 -6.90 -9.64
CA ASN A 52 5.93 -6.37 -10.69
C ASN A 52 4.50 -6.14 -10.18
N LEU A 53 3.94 -7.14 -9.47
CA LEU A 53 2.61 -7.07 -8.88
C LEU A 53 2.51 -5.93 -7.88
N LYS A 54 3.51 -5.78 -7.02
CA LYS A 54 3.63 -4.67 -6.06
C LYS A 54 3.65 -3.32 -6.76
N SER A 55 4.52 -3.12 -7.75
CA SER A 55 4.61 -1.83 -8.47
C SER A 55 3.28 -1.47 -9.15
N ARG A 56 2.60 -2.44 -9.76
CA ARG A 56 1.28 -2.22 -10.39
C ARG A 56 0.19 -1.90 -9.38
N THR A 57 0.20 -2.59 -8.23
CA THR A 57 -0.76 -2.38 -7.14
C THR A 57 -0.57 -1.00 -6.52
N LEU A 58 0.67 -0.62 -6.19
CA LEU A 58 1.00 0.70 -5.65
C LEU A 58 0.63 1.81 -6.63
N TYR A 59 0.88 1.64 -7.92
CA TYR A 59 0.47 2.61 -8.94
C TYR A 59 -1.06 2.81 -8.98
N ARG A 60 -1.83 1.73 -8.91
CA ARG A 60 -3.31 1.82 -8.87
C ARG A 60 -3.79 2.48 -7.59
N LEU A 61 -3.22 2.12 -6.45
CA LEU A 61 -3.54 2.70 -5.15
C LEU A 61 -3.23 4.19 -5.13
N ASP A 62 -2.04 4.59 -5.56
CA ASP A 62 -1.63 5.99 -5.64
C ASP A 62 -2.57 6.82 -6.52
N LYS A 63 -2.95 6.30 -7.70
CA LYS A 63 -3.94 6.95 -8.56
C LYS A 63 -5.30 7.12 -7.86
N TRP A 64 -5.79 6.05 -7.23
CA TRP A 64 -7.09 6.04 -6.54
C TRP A 64 -7.11 7.00 -5.35
N LEU A 65 -6.00 7.11 -4.62
CA LEU A 65 -5.82 8.05 -3.51
C LEU A 65 -5.74 9.49 -4.01
N LYS A 66 -5.00 9.75 -5.09
CA LYS A 66 -4.90 11.08 -5.72
C LYS A 66 -6.26 11.60 -6.19
N ASP A 67 -7.08 10.74 -6.78
CA ASP A 67 -8.47 11.08 -7.16
C ASP A 67 -9.34 11.50 -5.95
N ARG A 68 -8.92 11.13 -4.72
CA ARG A 68 -9.53 11.47 -3.43
C ARG A 68 -8.77 12.53 -2.65
N ASN A 69 -7.80 13.21 -3.25
CA ASN A 69 -6.92 14.17 -2.59
C ASN A 69 -6.18 13.57 -1.37
N LEU A 70 -5.85 12.28 -1.44
CA LEU A 70 -5.00 11.57 -0.50
C LEU A 70 -3.68 11.24 -1.19
N SER A 71 -2.62 11.07 -0.41
CA SER A 71 -1.28 10.73 -0.90
C SER A 71 -0.60 9.75 0.04
N ILE A 72 0.18 8.83 -0.53
CA ILE A 72 1.02 7.92 0.25
C ILE A 72 2.23 8.72 0.78
N SER A 73 2.58 8.56 2.05
CA SER A 73 3.79 9.14 2.66
C SER A 73 5.01 8.26 2.33
N PRO A 74 5.91 8.65 1.41
CA PRO A 74 7.02 7.77 1.01
C PRO A 74 8.07 7.62 2.12
N ILE A 75 8.07 8.53 3.09
CA ILE A 75 9.01 8.53 4.22
C ILE A 75 8.58 7.53 5.29
N GLU A 76 7.27 7.36 5.49
CA GLU A 76 6.69 6.45 6.48
C GLU A 76 6.32 5.09 5.88
N THR A 77 6.37 4.95 4.56
CA THR A 77 6.12 3.69 3.88
C THR A 77 7.33 2.77 3.98
N GLU A 78 7.14 1.62 4.60
CA GLU A 78 8.12 0.53 4.64
C GLU A 78 7.65 -0.67 3.83
N ALA A 79 8.61 -1.44 3.31
CA ALA A 79 8.34 -2.72 2.68
C ALA A 79 9.13 -3.84 3.38
N LYS A 80 8.46 -4.96 3.63
CA LYS A 80 9.05 -6.11 4.33
C LYS A 80 8.83 -7.37 3.51
N LEU A 81 9.90 -8.12 3.28
CA LEU A 81 9.88 -9.37 2.53
C LEU A 81 9.95 -10.56 3.50
N PHE A 82 8.91 -11.39 3.48
CA PHE A 82 8.86 -12.66 4.19
C PHE A 82 9.09 -13.80 3.20
N ALA A 83 10.13 -14.60 3.41
CA ALA A 83 10.43 -15.76 2.57
C ALA A 83 10.78 -16.97 3.45
N LYS A 84 10.39 -18.16 2.99
CA LYS A 84 10.66 -19.43 3.69
C LYS A 84 12.13 -19.85 3.63
N SER A 85 12.88 -19.36 2.66
CA SER A 85 14.31 -19.63 2.44
C SER A 85 15.16 -18.37 2.58
N ARG A 86 16.48 -18.55 2.68
CA ARG A 86 17.45 -17.44 2.72
C ARG A 86 17.22 -16.54 1.50
N LEU A 87 17.02 -15.24 1.75
CA LEU A 87 16.82 -14.27 0.70
C LEU A 87 18.04 -14.20 -0.22
N PRO A 88 17.86 -14.01 -1.54
CA PRO A 88 18.99 -13.76 -2.43
C PRO A 88 19.77 -12.53 -1.95
N GLU A 89 21.11 -12.56 -2.08
CA GLU A 89 21.99 -11.47 -1.61
C GLU A 89 21.63 -10.11 -2.21
N ARG A 90 21.04 -10.11 -3.41
CA ARG A 90 20.44 -8.94 -4.03
C ARG A 90 18.97 -8.83 -3.64
N ARG A 91 18.69 -7.93 -2.71
CA ARG A 91 17.32 -7.51 -2.42
C ARG A 91 16.79 -6.70 -3.61
N PRO A 92 15.60 -7.00 -4.14
CA PRO A 92 14.99 -6.15 -5.14
C PRO A 92 14.57 -4.84 -4.47
N TYR A 93 15.04 -3.74 -5.02
CA TYR A 93 14.72 -2.41 -4.54
C TYR A 93 13.30 -2.01 -4.94
N ILE A 94 12.68 -1.15 -4.16
CA ILE A 94 11.30 -0.71 -4.37
C ILE A 94 11.35 0.76 -4.75
N MET A 95 10.87 1.13 -5.93
CA MET A 95 10.77 2.54 -6.31
C MET A 95 9.36 3.05 -6.00
N SER A 96 9.26 4.09 -5.16
CA SER A 96 8.05 4.90 -4.97
C SER A 96 8.47 6.38 -5.06
N ASP A 97 7.83 7.17 -5.93
CA ASP A 97 8.15 8.59 -6.15
C ASP A 97 9.65 8.90 -6.33
N ASN A 98 10.32 8.19 -7.25
CA ASN A 98 11.77 8.30 -7.50
C ASN A 98 12.67 8.04 -6.27
N LYS A 99 12.12 7.52 -5.18
CA LYS A 99 12.86 7.11 -3.99
C LYS A 99 12.87 5.60 -3.87
N THR A 100 14.02 5.09 -3.47
CA THR A 100 14.23 3.68 -3.19
C THR A 100 13.75 3.40 -1.76
N ILE A 101 12.62 2.71 -1.65
CA ILE A 101 12.18 2.10 -0.39
C ILE A 101 12.97 0.78 -0.25
N PRO A 102 13.71 0.58 0.85
CA PRO A 102 14.51 -0.63 1.08
C PRO A 102 13.67 -1.89 1.31
#